data_AF-A0A2M7CUU8-F1
#
_entry.id   AF-A0A2M7CUU8-F1
#
_cell.length_a   1.000
_cell.length_b   1.000
_cell.length_c   1.000
_cell.angle_alpha   90.00
_cell.angle_beta   90.00
_cell.angle_gamma   90.00
#
_symmetry.space_group_name_H-M   'P 1'
#
loop_
_entity.id
_entity.type
_entity.pdbx_description
1 polymer ?
#
loop_
_entity_poly.entity_id
_entity_poly.type
_entity_poly.pdbx_seq_one_letter_code
_entity_poly.pdbx_strand_id
1 'polypeptide(L)'
;SVLDLIDAGQQLPTVRADQAGVSGAWYAPWSSGQGLMIDWIAGARTLFAPWFTFRPDGGNDPSGLRWYSLQGVLADPSADATIDILSNDGGRFGVGITAPRRVGSAHLNFESCDRAQFRYQFTADENDGATGLVTLSRLTPGVACADPASSVVAGTAKSLDSGLNGAWFEPASSGQGLMFQAIPTFDTLFATWFTYDPEGAADDPSQQHWFSLQGPLGSGEQTTLAIIRSTGGALNREPANNRQQVGTATLSRLACDRLDIDYQFDDSEVAGPFRRISGHRELQRIGGCAD
;
A
#
# COMPACT_ATOMS: atom_id res chain seq x y z
N SER A 1 17.82 28.16 -42.88
CA SER A 1 17.05 28.78 -41.79
C SER A 1 16.93 27.76 -40.68
N VAL A 2 17.07 28.14 -39.41
CA VAL A 2 16.93 27.25 -38.24
C VAL A 2 15.45 26.95 -38.00
N LEU A 3 14.75 26.49 -39.03
CA LEU A 3 13.29 26.35 -39.03
C LEU A 3 12.77 25.08 -39.74
N ASP A 4 13.64 24.12 -40.07
CA ASP A 4 13.21 22.85 -40.70
C ASP A 4 13.74 21.60 -39.96
N LEU A 5 13.76 21.62 -38.63
CA LEU A 5 14.07 20.46 -37.78
C LEU A 5 13.18 20.43 -36.53
N ILE A 6 11.86 20.37 -36.69
CA ILE A 6 10.95 19.84 -35.66
C ILE A 6 9.84 19.06 -36.38
N ASP A 7 10.19 17.88 -36.87
CA ASP A 7 9.23 16.82 -37.18
C ASP A 7 9.42 15.68 -36.17
N ALA A 8 8.33 14.96 -35.93
CA ALA A 8 8.08 13.98 -34.88
C ALA A 8 7.84 14.60 -33.48
N GLY A 9 6.57 14.89 -33.21
CA GLY A 9 6.03 14.82 -31.86
C GLY A 9 6.36 13.44 -31.29
N GLN A 10 7.45 13.35 -30.52
CA GLN A 10 7.65 12.23 -29.62
C GLN A 10 6.57 12.34 -28.54
N GLN A 11 5.45 11.68 -28.80
CA GLN A 11 4.54 11.27 -27.74
C GLN A 11 5.42 10.51 -26.76
N LEU A 12 5.73 11.13 -25.61
CA LEU A 12 6.44 10.48 -24.52
C LEU A 12 5.78 9.11 -24.34
N PRO A 13 6.54 8.00 -24.24
CA PRO A 13 5.92 6.70 -24.05
C PRO A 13 5.06 6.80 -22.79
N THR A 14 3.73 6.80 -22.97
CA THR A 14 2.80 6.83 -21.85
C THR A 14 3.06 5.57 -21.06
N VAL A 15 3.48 5.73 -19.80
CA VAL A 15 3.61 4.60 -18.88
C VAL A 15 2.23 3.99 -18.76
N ARG A 16 2.06 2.76 -19.28
CA ARG A 16 0.80 2.04 -19.19
C ARG A 16 0.53 1.63 -17.76
N ALA A 17 -0.75 1.58 -17.38
CA ALA A 17 -1.18 1.12 -16.07
C ALA A 17 -1.18 -0.42 -15.96
N ASP A 18 -1.21 -1.13 -17.09
CA ASP A 18 -1.31 -2.59 -17.17
C ASP A 18 0.04 -3.31 -17.29
N GLN A 19 1.06 -2.83 -16.55
CA GLN A 19 2.41 -3.42 -16.57
C GLN A 19 2.99 -3.57 -15.17
N ALA A 20 3.78 -4.62 -14.96
CA ALA A 20 4.33 -4.98 -13.65
C ALA A 20 5.10 -3.82 -12.99
N GLY A 21 5.82 -3.03 -13.77
CA GLY A 21 6.63 -1.95 -13.25
C GLY A 21 5.86 -0.76 -12.69
N VAL A 22 4.52 -0.69 -12.74
CA VAL A 22 3.76 0.32 -11.96
C VAL A 22 3.54 -0.09 -10.50
N SER A 23 3.73 -1.38 -10.18
CA SER A 23 3.58 -1.90 -8.81
C SER A 23 4.60 -1.27 -7.87
N GLY A 24 4.19 -0.98 -6.64
CA GLY A 24 5.05 -0.53 -5.55
C GLY A 24 4.42 0.56 -4.68
N ALA A 25 5.22 1.15 -3.80
CA ALA A 25 4.77 2.21 -2.89
C ALA A 25 4.81 3.60 -3.56
N TRP A 26 3.70 4.32 -3.50
CA TRP A 26 3.51 5.65 -4.06
C TRP A 26 2.94 6.59 -3.00
N TYR A 27 3.47 7.79 -2.86
CA TYR A 27 3.06 8.73 -1.82
C TYR A 27 2.97 10.15 -2.35
N ALA A 28 2.21 11.01 -1.66
CA ALA A 28 2.17 12.43 -1.94
C ALA A 28 3.35 13.13 -1.23
N PRO A 29 4.37 13.66 -1.94
CA PRO A 29 5.55 14.23 -1.27
C PRO A 29 5.23 15.49 -0.46
N TRP A 30 4.19 16.21 -0.85
CA TRP A 30 3.72 17.44 -0.22
C TRP A 30 2.80 17.20 0.98
N SER A 31 2.32 15.97 1.17
CA SER A 31 1.51 15.55 2.32
C SER A 31 1.90 14.12 2.72
N SER A 32 3.11 13.97 3.23
CA SER A 32 3.68 12.65 3.57
C SER A 32 2.89 11.94 4.68
N GLY A 33 2.84 10.61 4.65
CA GLY A 33 2.11 9.79 5.63
C GLY A 33 0.79 9.20 5.11
N GLN A 34 0.42 9.53 3.88
CA GLN A 34 -0.64 8.88 3.11
C GLN A 34 -0.10 8.44 1.74
N GLY A 35 -0.74 7.45 1.12
CA GLY A 35 -0.27 6.91 -0.15
C GLY A 35 -0.93 5.62 -0.57
N LEU A 36 -0.51 5.12 -1.72
CA LEU A 36 -0.97 3.87 -2.35
C LEU A 36 0.16 2.85 -2.31
N MET A 37 -0.18 1.60 -2.03
CA MET A 37 0.67 0.46 -2.39
C MET A 37 0.00 -0.19 -3.60
N ILE A 38 0.63 -0.17 -4.77
CA ILE A 38 0.04 -0.69 -6.02
C ILE A 38 0.59 -2.08 -6.31
N ASP A 39 -0.28 -3.00 -6.71
CA ASP A 39 0.08 -4.33 -7.21
C ASP A 39 -0.65 -4.62 -8.53
N TRP A 40 0.12 -4.90 -9.59
CA TRP A 40 -0.40 -5.33 -10.88
C TRP A 40 -0.46 -6.86 -10.95
N ILE A 41 -1.67 -7.40 -10.86
CA ILE A 41 -1.94 -8.83 -10.89
C ILE A 41 -2.20 -9.24 -12.33
N ALA A 42 -1.13 -9.52 -13.07
CA ALA A 42 -1.16 -9.77 -14.52
C ALA A 42 -2.13 -10.90 -14.91
N GLY A 43 -2.12 -12.03 -14.20
CA GLY A 43 -2.98 -13.18 -14.51
C GLY A 43 -4.48 -12.88 -14.42
N ALA A 44 -4.87 -11.93 -13.58
CA ALA A 44 -6.26 -11.47 -13.43
C ALA A 44 -6.52 -10.13 -14.13
N ARG A 45 -5.52 -9.55 -14.81
CA ARG A 45 -5.53 -8.18 -15.35
C ARG A 45 -6.06 -7.13 -14.37
N THR A 46 -5.76 -7.32 -13.08
CA THR A 46 -6.33 -6.51 -12.01
C THR A 46 -5.25 -5.61 -11.43
N LEU A 47 -5.56 -4.31 -11.34
CA LEU A 47 -4.79 -3.39 -10.50
C LEU A 47 -5.47 -3.35 -9.14
N PHE A 48 -4.73 -3.73 -8.10
CA PHE A 48 -5.14 -3.65 -6.71
C PHE A 48 -4.24 -2.67 -5.98
N ALA A 49 -4.81 -1.77 -5.18
CA ALA A 49 -4.03 -0.86 -4.37
C ALA A 49 -4.75 -0.44 -3.08
N PRO A 50 -4.31 -0.87 -1.89
CA PRO A 50 -4.77 -0.22 -0.68
C PRO A 50 -4.23 1.21 -0.61
N TRP A 51 -5.16 2.12 -0.34
CA TRP A 51 -4.92 3.54 -0.14
C TRP A 51 -5.01 3.84 1.35
N PHE A 52 -3.91 4.31 1.94
CA PHE A 52 -3.83 4.73 3.33
C PHE A 52 -3.93 6.25 3.41
N THR A 53 -4.86 6.76 4.20
CA THR A 53 -5.12 8.19 4.33
C THR A 53 -5.78 8.51 5.68
N PHE A 54 -6.37 9.70 5.77
CA PHE A 54 -7.00 10.25 6.95
C PHE A 54 -8.41 10.73 6.62
N ARG A 55 -9.18 11.08 7.64
CA ARG A 55 -10.36 11.94 7.48
C ARG A 55 -9.95 13.32 6.93
N PRO A 56 -10.88 14.07 6.32
CA PRO A 56 -10.58 15.38 5.79
C PRO A 56 -10.05 16.35 6.84
N ASP A 57 -10.65 16.41 8.02
CA ASP A 57 -10.26 17.28 9.14
C ASP A 57 -8.95 16.83 9.83
N GLY A 58 -8.67 15.53 9.82
CA GLY A 58 -7.43 14.94 10.30
C GLY A 58 -7.27 15.02 11.82
N GLY A 59 -6.02 14.92 12.29
CA GLY A 59 -5.68 15.08 13.71
C GLY A 59 -4.94 13.88 14.31
N ASN A 60 -4.69 13.95 15.63
CA ASN A 60 -3.91 12.95 16.35
C ASN A 60 -4.72 11.79 16.93
N ASP A 61 -6.05 11.85 16.80
CA ASP A 61 -6.94 10.78 17.21
C ASP A 61 -6.87 9.62 16.19
N PRO A 62 -6.61 8.37 16.61
CA PRO A 62 -6.58 7.23 15.69
C PRO A 62 -7.88 6.97 14.94
N SER A 63 -9.03 7.44 15.45
CA SER A 63 -10.31 7.37 14.72
C SER A 63 -10.27 8.17 13.42
N GLY A 64 -9.30 9.08 13.25
CA GLY A 64 -9.06 9.79 12.00
C GLY A 64 -8.39 8.98 10.91
N LEU A 65 -7.90 7.77 11.18
CA LEU A 65 -7.24 6.91 10.21
C LEU A 65 -8.25 6.34 9.21
N ARG A 66 -7.88 6.31 7.93
CA ARG A 66 -8.70 5.73 6.86
C ARG A 66 -7.87 4.84 5.97
N TRP A 67 -8.48 3.77 5.48
CA TRP A 67 -7.95 3.01 4.37
C TRP A 67 -9.06 2.56 3.42
N TYR A 68 -8.73 2.44 2.15
CA TYR A 68 -9.64 1.95 1.11
C TYR A 68 -8.90 0.96 0.23
N SER A 69 -9.62 -0.02 -0.33
CA SER A 69 -9.08 -0.83 -1.43
C SER A 69 -9.46 -0.19 -2.76
N LEU A 70 -8.47 0.13 -3.58
CA LEU A 70 -8.68 0.50 -4.97
C LEU A 70 -8.56 -0.75 -5.83
N GLN A 71 -9.57 -1.06 -6.64
CA GLN A 71 -9.54 -2.29 -7.44
C GLN A 71 -10.29 -2.14 -8.77
N GLY A 72 -9.72 -2.71 -9.83
CA GLY A 72 -10.42 -2.86 -11.10
C GLY A 72 -9.65 -3.70 -12.12
N VAL A 73 -10.40 -4.29 -13.06
CA VAL A 73 -9.85 -5.03 -14.20
C VAL A 73 -9.56 -4.05 -15.33
N LEU A 74 -8.34 -4.07 -15.87
CA LEU A 74 -7.90 -3.14 -16.91
C LEU A 74 -8.01 -3.73 -18.32
N ALA A 75 -8.38 -2.88 -19.28
CA ALA A 75 -8.38 -3.19 -20.71
C ALA A 75 -6.96 -3.50 -21.23
N ASP A 76 -6.85 -4.20 -22.35
CA ASP A 76 -5.57 -4.54 -23.01
C ASP A 76 -5.43 -3.85 -24.36
N PRO A 77 -4.50 -2.89 -24.55
CA PRO A 77 -3.67 -2.24 -23.54
C PRO A 77 -4.45 -1.17 -22.74
N SER A 78 -3.93 -0.77 -21.58
CA SER A 78 -4.51 0.30 -20.75
C SER A 78 -3.46 1.36 -20.39
N ALA A 79 -3.68 2.59 -20.87
CA ALA A 79 -2.79 3.74 -20.62
C ALA A 79 -2.95 4.31 -19.20
N ASP A 80 -4.16 4.24 -18.66
CA ASP A 80 -4.57 4.70 -17.33
C ASP A 80 -5.47 3.65 -16.67
N ALA A 81 -5.62 3.74 -15.35
CA ALA A 81 -6.48 2.85 -14.58
C ALA A 81 -7.67 3.61 -13.99
N THR A 82 -8.87 3.31 -14.49
CA THR A 82 -10.13 3.67 -13.85
C THR A 82 -10.60 2.51 -12.98
N ILE A 83 -10.68 2.75 -11.67
CA ILE A 83 -10.88 1.70 -10.66
C ILE A 83 -11.88 2.15 -9.59
N ASP A 84 -12.49 1.19 -8.91
CA ASP A 84 -13.42 1.48 -7.83
C ASP A 84 -12.69 1.74 -6.52
N ILE A 85 -13.26 2.62 -5.70
CA ILE A 85 -12.86 2.79 -4.30
C ILE A 85 -13.80 1.94 -3.46
N LEU A 86 -13.24 1.01 -2.69
CA LEU A 86 -13.97 0.06 -1.87
C LEU A 86 -13.68 0.30 -0.38
N SER A 87 -14.74 0.37 0.43
CA SER A 87 -14.65 0.25 1.88
C SER A 87 -15.07 -1.15 2.30
N ASN A 88 -14.39 -1.68 3.31
CA ASN A 88 -14.76 -2.94 3.93
C ASN A 88 -15.20 -2.64 5.37
N ASP A 89 -16.50 -2.65 5.60
CA ASP A 89 -17.07 -2.26 6.89
C ASP A 89 -17.24 -3.48 7.83
N GLY A 90 -17.31 -3.24 9.14
CA GLY A 90 -17.64 -4.27 10.14
C GLY A 90 -16.52 -5.28 10.44
N GLY A 91 -15.30 -5.02 9.98
CA GLY A 91 -14.13 -5.82 10.34
C GLY A 91 -13.69 -5.59 11.79
N ARG A 92 -12.87 -6.52 12.30
CA ARG A 92 -12.25 -6.45 13.62
C ARG A 92 -10.84 -7.01 13.53
N PHE A 93 -9.93 -6.49 14.35
CA PHE A 93 -8.54 -6.90 14.31
C PHE A 93 -8.39 -8.43 14.43
N GLY A 94 -7.80 -9.05 13.40
CA GLY A 94 -7.46 -10.46 13.41
C GLY A 94 -8.64 -11.43 13.29
N VAL A 95 -9.84 -10.95 12.93
CA VAL A 95 -11.06 -11.78 12.87
C VAL A 95 -11.86 -11.52 11.59
N GLY A 96 -12.28 -12.62 10.96
CA GLY A 96 -13.41 -12.64 10.03
C GLY A 96 -13.09 -12.15 8.61
N ILE A 97 -14.10 -12.29 7.76
CA ILE A 97 -14.08 -11.87 6.37
C ILE A 97 -15.04 -10.68 6.25
N THR A 98 -14.58 -9.60 5.63
CA THR A 98 -15.40 -8.44 5.32
C THR A 98 -15.85 -8.48 3.86
N ALA A 99 -16.95 -7.80 3.56
CA ALA A 99 -17.45 -7.66 2.19
C ALA A 99 -17.17 -6.24 1.69
N PRO A 100 -16.62 -6.08 0.47
CA PRO A 100 -16.37 -4.76 -0.08
C PRO A 100 -17.68 -4.08 -0.48
N ARG A 101 -17.80 -2.81 -0.10
CA ARG A 101 -18.83 -1.87 -0.56
C ARG A 101 -18.16 -0.80 -1.41
N ARG A 102 -18.70 -0.54 -2.59
CA ARG A 102 -18.21 0.55 -3.45
C ARG A 102 -18.61 1.91 -2.87
N VAL A 103 -17.62 2.77 -2.66
CA VAL A 103 -17.77 4.09 -2.02
C VAL A 103 -17.19 5.23 -2.86
N GLY A 104 -16.79 4.95 -4.09
CA GLY A 104 -16.26 5.98 -4.97
C GLY A 104 -15.61 5.42 -6.23
N SER A 105 -14.95 6.29 -6.96
CA SER A 105 -14.14 5.97 -8.14
C SER A 105 -12.81 6.71 -8.12
N ALA A 106 -11.78 6.06 -8.63
CA ALA A 106 -10.45 6.60 -8.78
C ALA A 106 -9.94 6.46 -10.22
N HIS A 107 -9.06 7.37 -10.60
CA HIS A 107 -8.34 7.34 -11.87
C HIS A 107 -6.85 7.57 -11.62
N LEU A 108 -6.02 6.62 -12.04
CA LEU A 108 -4.56 6.66 -11.98
C LEU A 108 -3.99 6.86 -13.38
N ASN A 109 -3.17 7.90 -13.54
CA ASN A 109 -2.38 8.14 -14.74
C ASN A 109 -0.90 8.19 -14.37
N PHE A 110 -0.06 7.43 -15.06
CA PHE A 110 1.38 7.41 -14.82
C PHE A 110 2.07 8.32 -15.84
N GLU A 111 2.66 9.42 -15.35
CA GLU A 111 3.42 10.37 -16.18
C GLU A 111 4.80 9.79 -16.53
N SER A 112 5.36 9.04 -15.58
CA SER A 112 6.66 8.39 -15.64
C SER A 112 6.69 7.22 -14.66
N CYS A 113 7.82 6.51 -14.59
CA CYS A 113 7.96 5.37 -13.68
C CYS A 113 8.02 5.77 -12.21
N ASP A 114 8.33 7.04 -11.94
CA ASP A 114 8.46 7.60 -10.60
C ASP A 114 7.41 8.67 -10.29
N ARG A 115 6.54 9.04 -11.26
CA ARG A 115 5.45 10.00 -11.04
C ARG A 115 4.10 9.55 -11.59
N ALA A 116 3.07 9.75 -10.79
CA ALA A 116 1.69 9.48 -11.16
C ALA A 116 0.74 10.57 -10.67
N GLN A 117 -0.41 10.68 -11.33
CA GLN A 117 -1.56 11.45 -10.89
C GLN A 117 -2.66 10.52 -10.43
N PHE A 118 -3.15 10.74 -9.21
CA PHE A 118 -4.26 10.01 -8.62
C PHE A 118 -5.44 10.97 -8.40
N ARG A 119 -6.50 10.77 -9.18
CA ARG A 119 -7.77 11.49 -9.00
C ARG A 119 -8.76 10.57 -8.31
N TYR A 120 -9.49 11.09 -7.33
CA TYR A 120 -10.52 10.32 -6.62
C TYR A 120 -11.78 11.14 -6.41
N GLN A 121 -12.89 10.43 -6.25
CA GLN A 121 -14.18 10.96 -5.86
C GLN A 121 -14.90 9.94 -4.98
N PHE A 122 -15.18 10.32 -3.73
CA PHE A 122 -16.04 9.56 -2.84
C PHE A 122 -17.53 9.81 -3.11
N THR A 123 -18.39 8.87 -2.72
CA THR A 123 -19.83 9.11 -2.58
C THR A 123 -20.08 10.07 -1.42
N ALA A 124 -21.24 10.76 -1.42
CA ALA A 124 -21.52 11.83 -0.47
C ALA A 124 -21.52 11.39 1.02
N ASP A 125 -21.78 10.11 1.27
CA ASP A 125 -21.80 9.47 2.58
C ASP A 125 -20.42 8.99 3.06
N GLU A 126 -19.42 8.93 2.18
CA GLU A 126 -18.08 8.44 2.49
C GLU A 126 -17.09 9.60 2.57
N ASN A 127 -16.36 9.70 3.69
CA ASN A 127 -15.26 10.65 3.89
C ASN A 127 -15.59 12.10 3.45
N ASP A 128 -16.77 12.58 3.87
CA ASP A 128 -17.37 13.88 3.52
C ASP A 128 -17.59 14.14 2.02
N GLY A 129 -17.72 13.09 1.21
CA GLY A 129 -17.84 13.21 -0.24
C GLY A 129 -16.62 13.82 -0.90
N ALA A 130 -15.45 13.69 -0.26
CA ALA A 130 -14.23 14.35 -0.70
C ALA A 130 -13.85 13.95 -2.13
N THR A 131 -13.33 14.92 -2.87
CA THR A 131 -12.75 14.72 -4.20
C THR A 131 -11.39 15.39 -4.25
N GLY A 132 -10.50 14.90 -5.10
CA GLY A 132 -9.18 15.51 -5.20
C GLY A 132 -8.34 14.97 -6.33
N LEU A 133 -7.23 15.68 -6.57
CA LEU A 133 -6.15 15.28 -7.46
C LEU A 133 -4.87 15.31 -6.65
N VAL A 134 -4.18 14.18 -6.61
CA VAL A 134 -2.95 13.98 -5.85
C VAL A 134 -1.83 13.66 -6.82
N THR A 135 -0.76 14.43 -6.76
CA THR A 135 0.50 14.08 -7.41
C THR A 135 1.28 13.11 -6.51
N LEU A 136 1.64 11.97 -7.07
CA LEU A 136 2.33 10.90 -6.38
C LEU A 136 3.76 10.75 -6.89
N SER A 137 4.67 10.43 -5.98
CA SER A 137 6.01 9.96 -6.30
C SER A 137 6.20 8.55 -5.79
N ARG A 138 6.98 7.76 -6.52
CA ARG A 138 7.35 6.41 -6.09
C ARG A 138 8.37 6.49 -4.94
N LEU A 139 8.19 5.66 -3.93
CA LEU A 139 9.12 5.55 -2.79
C LEU A 139 10.50 5.01 -3.20
N THR A 140 10.55 4.19 -4.25
CA THR A 140 11.77 3.63 -4.86
C THR A 140 12.06 4.29 -6.21
N PRO A 141 12.57 5.54 -6.25
CA PRO A 141 12.86 6.23 -7.51
C PRO A 141 13.94 5.49 -8.33
N GLY A 142 13.87 5.59 -9.65
CA GLY A 142 14.84 4.99 -10.58
C GLY A 142 14.52 3.57 -11.05
N VAL A 143 13.42 2.97 -10.58
CA VAL A 143 12.91 1.69 -11.12
C VAL A 143 12.26 1.92 -12.49
N ALA A 144 12.66 1.15 -13.50
CA ALA A 144 12.03 1.20 -14.82
C ALA A 144 10.64 0.54 -14.80
N CYS A 145 9.71 1.09 -15.58
CA CYS A 145 8.33 0.57 -15.68
C CYS A 145 8.24 -0.75 -16.46
N ALA A 146 9.25 -1.02 -17.30
CA ALA A 146 9.33 -2.22 -18.10
C ALA A 146 10.25 -3.23 -17.43
N ASP A 147 9.69 -4.41 -17.16
CA ASP A 147 10.32 -5.64 -16.67
C ASP A 147 11.09 -5.59 -15.33
N PRO A 148 10.56 -6.22 -14.26
CA PRO A 148 11.34 -6.46 -13.04
C PRO A 148 12.56 -7.36 -13.28
N ALA A 149 12.57 -8.14 -14.38
CA ALA A 149 13.72 -8.93 -14.81
C ALA A 149 14.94 -8.07 -15.22
N SER A 150 14.76 -6.77 -15.51
CA SER A 150 15.84 -5.89 -15.98
C SER A 150 16.43 -5.00 -14.88
N SER A 151 15.83 -4.94 -13.68
CA SER A 151 16.22 -4.02 -12.60
C SER A 151 17.02 -4.69 -11.47
N VAL A 152 17.44 -5.95 -11.64
CA VAL A 152 18.51 -6.50 -10.81
C VAL A 152 19.83 -5.85 -11.23
N VAL A 153 20.25 -4.84 -10.47
CA VAL A 153 21.69 -4.58 -10.36
C VAL A 153 22.29 -5.91 -9.89
N ALA A 154 23.06 -6.56 -10.77
CA ALA A 154 23.74 -7.81 -10.47
C ALA A 154 24.75 -7.56 -9.33
N GLY A 155 24.27 -7.70 -8.09
CA GLY A 155 25.00 -7.38 -6.87
C GLY A 155 24.11 -7.62 -5.66
N THR A 156 24.16 -8.84 -5.12
CA THR A 156 23.64 -9.23 -3.79
C THR A 156 22.16 -8.93 -3.51
N ALA A 157 21.23 -9.31 -4.39
CA ALA A 157 19.83 -9.46 -3.97
C ALA A 157 19.79 -10.46 -2.79
N LYS A 158 19.34 -10.01 -1.62
CA LYS A 158 19.18 -10.90 -0.46
C LYS A 158 18.00 -11.85 -0.73
N SER A 159 17.97 -13.06 -0.18
CA SER A 159 16.92 -14.05 -0.52
C SER A 159 15.49 -13.56 -0.22
N LEU A 160 15.33 -12.64 0.73
CA LEU A 160 14.06 -11.98 1.03
C LEU A 160 13.62 -10.92 -0.01
N ASP A 161 14.54 -10.40 -0.84
CA ASP A 161 14.26 -9.40 -1.90
C ASP A 161 13.46 -10.02 -3.07
N SER A 162 13.75 -11.28 -3.41
CA SER A 162 13.12 -11.95 -4.55
C SER A 162 11.71 -12.43 -4.24
N GLY A 163 10.72 -11.56 -4.47
CA GLY A 163 9.30 -11.94 -4.54
C GLY A 163 8.46 -11.61 -3.31
N LEU A 164 8.98 -10.84 -2.35
CA LEU A 164 8.15 -10.30 -1.27
C LEU A 164 7.19 -9.20 -1.72
N ASN A 165 7.55 -8.44 -2.75
CA ASN A 165 6.74 -7.31 -3.19
C ASN A 165 5.32 -7.72 -3.58
N GLY A 166 4.34 -6.92 -3.17
CA GLY A 166 2.93 -7.12 -3.50
C GLY A 166 2.05 -7.36 -2.28
N ALA A 167 0.85 -7.87 -2.54
CA ALA A 167 -0.21 -8.05 -1.56
C ALA A 167 -0.21 -9.45 -0.92
N TRP A 168 -0.42 -9.49 0.39
CA TRP A 168 -0.42 -10.70 1.22
C TRP A 168 -1.57 -10.66 2.22
N PHE A 169 -2.22 -11.79 2.43
CA PHE A 169 -3.39 -11.88 3.33
C PHE A 169 -3.44 -13.21 4.05
N GLU A 170 -4.10 -13.26 5.21
CA GLU A 170 -4.48 -14.51 5.86
C GLU A 170 -5.84 -14.98 5.30
N PRO A 171 -5.96 -16.18 4.71
CA PRO A 171 -7.24 -16.66 4.18
C PRO A 171 -8.36 -16.76 5.23
N ALA A 172 -8.02 -17.05 6.49
CA ALA A 172 -8.96 -17.11 7.60
C ALA A 172 -9.50 -15.73 8.03
N SER A 173 -8.80 -14.64 7.70
CA SER A 173 -9.22 -13.26 7.98
C SER A 173 -9.01 -12.34 6.77
N SER A 174 -9.54 -12.71 5.61
CA SER A 174 -9.23 -12.03 4.33
C SER A 174 -9.76 -10.59 4.19
N GLY A 175 -10.32 -10.01 5.25
CA GLY A 175 -10.71 -8.60 5.31
C GLY A 175 -9.56 -7.63 5.63
N GLN A 176 -8.39 -8.15 5.98
CA GLN A 176 -7.18 -7.41 6.35
C GLN A 176 -5.95 -8.02 5.67
N GLY A 177 -4.85 -7.27 5.59
CA GLY A 177 -3.66 -7.77 4.91
C GLY A 177 -2.48 -6.82 4.95
N LEU A 178 -1.37 -7.32 4.42
CA LEU A 178 -0.11 -6.59 4.32
C LEU A 178 0.29 -6.39 2.87
N MET A 179 0.86 -5.23 2.57
CA MET A 179 1.54 -4.97 1.31
C MET A 179 3.02 -4.78 1.61
N PHE A 180 3.90 -5.50 0.93
CA PHE A 180 5.35 -5.34 1.11
C PHE A 180 5.98 -4.65 -0.08
N GLN A 181 7.02 -3.86 0.20
CA GLN A 181 7.91 -3.22 -0.75
C GLN A 181 9.35 -3.30 -0.22
N ALA A 182 10.17 -4.09 -0.89
CA ALA A 182 11.61 -4.11 -0.73
C ALA A 182 12.23 -2.85 -1.33
N ILE A 183 13.19 -2.25 -0.62
CA ILE A 183 13.91 -1.05 -1.04
C ILE A 183 15.42 -1.32 -0.91
N PRO A 184 16.04 -2.03 -1.86
CA PRO A 184 17.45 -2.46 -1.77
C PRO A 184 18.44 -1.31 -1.60
N THR A 185 18.18 -0.17 -2.25
CA THR A 185 19.03 1.03 -2.15
C THR A 185 19.19 1.55 -0.72
N PHE A 186 18.22 1.27 0.16
CA PHE A 186 18.24 1.65 1.57
C PHE A 186 18.30 0.46 2.53
N ASP A 187 18.58 -0.75 2.02
CA ASP A 187 18.51 -2.02 2.75
C ASP A 187 17.24 -2.16 3.62
N THR A 188 16.10 -1.68 3.13
CA THR A 188 14.86 -1.53 3.91
C THR A 188 13.73 -2.37 3.33
N LEU A 189 13.02 -3.11 4.19
CA LEU A 189 11.68 -3.62 3.89
C LEU A 189 10.68 -2.64 4.46
N PHE A 190 9.81 -2.11 3.60
CA PHE A 190 8.65 -1.32 3.98
C PHE A 190 7.39 -2.16 3.79
N ALA A 191 6.44 -2.06 4.71
CA ALA A 191 5.14 -2.65 4.53
C ALA A 191 4.04 -1.71 5.06
N THR A 192 2.82 -1.96 4.60
CA THR A 192 1.62 -1.40 5.23
C THR A 192 0.70 -2.54 5.64
N TRP A 193 -0.03 -2.33 6.72
CA TRP A 193 -1.01 -3.28 7.24
C TRP A 193 -2.34 -2.56 7.39
N PHE A 194 -3.29 -2.86 6.50
CA PHE A 194 -4.68 -2.41 6.63
C PHE A 194 -5.43 -3.40 7.51
N THR A 195 -6.09 -2.89 8.54
CA THR A 195 -6.75 -3.72 9.56
C THR A 195 -7.87 -2.91 10.24
N TYR A 196 -8.26 -3.35 11.44
CA TYR A 196 -9.34 -2.76 12.20
C TYR A 196 -8.95 -2.58 13.66
N ASP A 197 -9.81 -1.91 14.41
CA ASP A 197 -9.70 -1.83 15.85
C ASP A 197 -9.89 -3.20 16.52
N PRO A 198 -9.26 -3.42 17.68
CA PRO A 198 -9.51 -4.61 18.49
C PRO A 198 -10.95 -4.69 19.00
N GLU A 199 -11.39 -5.90 19.35
CA GLU A 199 -12.72 -6.12 19.92
C GLU A 199 -12.97 -5.25 21.17
N GLY A 200 -14.11 -4.58 21.19
CA GLY A 200 -14.51 -3.70 22.31
C GLY A 200 -13.81 -2.34 22.33
N ALA A 201 -13.01 -2.02 21.31
CA ALA A 201 -12.24 -0.78 21.23
C ALA A 201 -12.52 0.06 19.97
N ALA A 202 -13.65 -0.17 19.31
CA ALA A 202 -14.11 0.63 18.19
C ALA A 202 -14.08 2.13 18.54
N ASP A 203 -13.32 2.91 17.80
CA ASP A 203 -13.26 4.37 17.96
C ASP A 203 -14.05 5.13 16.88
N ASP A 204 -14.51 4.41 15.85
CA ASP A 204 -15.41 4.92 14.82
C ASP A 204 -16.31 3.85 14.18
N PRO A 205 -17.33 4.23 13.38
CA PRO A 205 -18.27 3.28 12.79
C PRO A 205 -17.64 2.25 11.82
N SER A 206 -16.57 2.63 11.13
CA SER A 206 -15.85 1.77 10.18
C SER A 206 -14.85 0.85 10.88
N GLN A 207 -14.43 1.22 12.10
CA GLN A 207 -13.41 0.54 12.91
C GLN A 207 -12.07 0.40 12.16
N GLN A 208 -11.80 1.22 11.15
CA GLN A 208 -10.61 1.09 10.32
C GLN A 208 -9.38 1.52 11.11
N HIS A 209 -8.34 0.69 11.06
CA HIS A 209 -7.02 1.04 11.56
C HIS A 209 -5.96 0.65 10.52
N TRP A 210 -4.80 1.28 10.57
CA TRP A 210 -3.68 0.82 9.76
C TRP A 210 -2.35 1.15 10.42
N PHE A 211 -1.35 0.35 10.04
CA PHE A 211 0.03 0.53 10.46
C PHE A 211 0.94 0.56 9.24
N SER A 212 2.10 1.19 9.38
CA SER A 212 3.25 0.85 8.54
C SER A 212 4.19 -0.05 9.32
N LEU A 213 4.95 -0.86 8.60
CA LEU A 213 6.03 -1.64 9.15
C LEU A 213 7.32 -1.29 8.42
N GLN A 214 8.41 -1.18 9.15
CA GLN A 214 9.70 -0.88 8.56
C GLN A 214 10.85 -1.53 9.34
N GLY A 215 11.83 -2.04 8.61
CA GLY A 215 13.05 -2.60 9.17
C GLY A 215 14.03 -2.97 8.07
N PRO A 216 15.16 -3.62 8.40
CA PRO A 216 16.10 -4.08 7.39
C PRO A 216 15.44 -5.10 6.45
N LEU A 217 15.94 -5.24 5.21
CA LEU A 217 15.51 -6.32 4.30
C LEU A 217 15.77 -7.74 4.85
N GLY A 218 16.46 -7.86 5.99
CA GLY A 218 16.89 -9.13 6.56
C GLY A 218 18.10 -9.69 5.83
N SER A 219 18.54 -10.88 6.21
CA SER A 219 19.51 -11.69 5.47
C SER A 219 19.13 -13.15 5.67
N GLY A 220 18.82 -13.88 4.60
CA GLY A 220 18.17 -15.19 4.69
C GLY A 220 16.65 -15.07 4.69
N GLU A 221 15.97 -16.01 5.36
CA GLU A 221 14.52 -16.16 5.28
C GLU A 221 13.73 -15.37 6.33
N GLN A 222 14.39 -14.56 7.16
CA GLN A 222 13.73 -13.87 8.28
C GLN A 222 14.18 -12.41 8.42
N THR A 223 13.27 -11.53 8.81
CA THR A 223 13.56 -10.15 9.22
C THR A 223 12.62 -9.67 10.32
N THR A 224 13.02 -8.63 11.05
CA THR A 224 12.19 -7.98 12.07
C THR A 224 11.91 -6.52 11.68
N LEU A 225 10.65 -6.13 11.76
CA LEU A 225 10.13 -4.82 11.41
C LEU A 225 9.53 -4.15 12.66
N ALA A 226 9.74 -2.85 12.81
CA ALA A 226 8.98 -2.05 13.76
C ALA A 226 7.56 -1.85 13.22
N ILE A 227 6.55 -1.99 14.09
CA ILE A 227 5.17 -1.62 13.77
C ILE A 227 4.98 -0.16 14.17
N ILE A 228 4.58 0.68 13.22
CA ILE A 228 4.52 2.13 13.36
C ILE A 228 3.08 2.60 13.13
N ARG A 229 2.54 3.34 14.09
CA ARG A 229 1.30 4.11 13.90
C ARG A 229 1.64 5.53 13.49
N SER A 230 1.00 6.03 12.44
CA SER A 230 1.16 7.39 11.94
C SER A 230 -0.16 8.16 12.05
N THR A 231 -0.21 9.21 12.87
CA THR A 231 -1.36 10.12 13.03
C THR A 231 -0.94 11.57 12.78
N GLY A 232 -1.88 12.50 12.92
CA GLY A 232 -1.65 13.94 12.78
C GLY A 232 -1.74 14.45 11.34
N GLY A 233 -1.99 13.56 10.37
CA GLY A 233 -2.23 13.93 8.98
C GLY A 233 -3.71 14.26 8.71
N ALA A 234 -3.95 14.86 7.54
CA ALA A 234 -5.29 15.12 7.01
C ALA A 234 -5.31 14.77 5.51
N LEU A 235 -6.44 14.26 5.01
CA LEU A 235 -6.58 13.91 3.59
C LEU A 235 -6.16 15.09 2.72
N ASN A 236 -5.10 14.89 1.93
CA ASN A 236 -4.60 15.87 0.95
C ASN A 236 -4.38 17.29 1.49
N ARG A 237 -4.04 17.43 2.77
CA ARG A 237 -3.72 18.73 3.38
C ARG A 237 -2.47 18.65 4.23
N GLU A 238 -2.58 18.07 5.42
CA GLU A 238 -1.50 18.06 6.40
C GLU A 238 -0.72 16.74 6.35
N PRO A 239 0.63 16.79 6.33
CA PRO A 239 1.43 15.59 6.47
C PRO A 239 1.26 14.98 7.87
N ALA A 240 1.34 13.65 7.97
CA ALA A 240 1.40 12.98 9.26
C ALA A 240 2.65 13.41 10.03
N ASN A 241 2.44 13.99 11.22
CA ASN A 241 3.48 14.59 12.05
C ASN A 241 3.72 13.82 13.36
N ASN A 242 2.94 12.77 13.63
CA ASN A 242 3.08 11.93 14.80
C ASN A 242 3.28 10.47 14.38
N ARG A 243 4.49 9.96 14.53
CA ARG A 243 4.87 8.59 14.19
C ARG A 243 5.43 7.91 15.42
N GLN A 244 4.80 6.83 15.83
CA GLN A 244 5.18 6.11 17.03
C GLN A 244 5.34 4.64 16.72
N GLN A 245 6.45 4.06 17.18
CA GLN A 245 6.55 2.61 17.23
C GLN A 245 5.63 2.09 18.33
N VAL A 246 4.80 1.09 17.98
CA VAL A 246 3.79 0.49 18.87
C VAL A 246 3.96 -1.02 19.02
N GLY A 247 4.98 -1.58 18.38
CA GLY A 247 5.25 -3.01 18.43
C GLY A 247 6.36 -3.44 17.49
N THR A 248 6.49 -4.74 17.34
CA THR A 248 7.42 -5.39 16.42
C THR A 248 6.74 -6.56 15.71
N ALA A 249 7.19 -6.86 14.50
CA ALA A 249 6.78 -8.05 13.77
C ALA A 249 8.00 -8.74 13.18
N THR A 250 8.06 -10.05 13.32
CA THR A 250 9.07 -10.90 12.69
C THR A 250 8.41 -11.61 11.51
N LEU A 251 8.95 -11.38 10.31
CA LEU A 251 8.51 -11.99 9.06
C LEU A 251 9.46 -13.15 8.72
N SER A 252 8.90 -14.32 8.41
CA SER A 252 9.64 -15.49 7.95
C SER A 252 9.10 -15.98 6.61
N ARG A 253 9.96 -16.24 5.64
CA ARG A 253 9.55 -16.80 4.34
C ARG A 253 9.45 -18.32 4.42
N LEU A 254 8.30 -18.85 4.02
CA LEU A 254 8.04 -20.29 3.97
C LEU A 254 8.15 -20.83 2.54
N ALA A 255 7.63 -20.08 1.58
CA ALA A 255 7.65 -20.40 0.16
C ALA A 255 7.65 -19.10 -0.68
N CYS A 256 7.50 -19.22 -2.01
CA CYS A 256 7.40 -18.05 -2.86
C CYS A 256 6.08 -17.28 -2.69
N ASP A 257 5.01 -17.95 -2.27
CA ASP A 257 3.66 -17.40 -2.04
C ASP A 257 3.17 -17.59 -0.59
N ARG A 258 4.05 -17.99 0.34
CA ARG A 258 3.72 -18.20 1.76
C ARG A 258 4.73 -17.54 2.70
N LEU A 259 4.23 -16.79 3.67
CA LEU A 259 5.00 -16.16 4.74
C LEU A 259 4.36 -16.46 6.09
N ASP A 260 5.19 -16.49 7.13
CA ASP A 260 4.74 -16.35 8.51
C ASP A 260 5.03 -14.95 9.02
N ILE A 261 4.11 -14.38 9.78
CA ILE A 261 4.32 -13.16 10.55
C ILE A 261 3.94 -13.40 12.01
N ASP A 262 4.92 -13.22 12.90
CA ASP A 262 4.74 -13.16 14.33
C ASP A 262 4.79 -11.70 14.77
N TYR A 263 3.72 -11.17 15.35
CA TYR A 263 3.66 -9.78 15.79
C TYR A 263 3.39 -9.67 17.29
N GLN A 264 3.92 -8.60 17.87
CA GLN A 264 3.67 -8.22 19.25
C GLN A 264 3.59 -6.70 19.35
N PHE A 265 2.45 -6.21 19.83
CA PHE A 265 2.28 -4.82 20.24
C PHE A 265 2.84 -4.61 21.64
N ASP A 266 3.47 -3.45 21.83
CA ASP A 266 4.15 -3.08 23.05
C ASP A 266 3.17 -2.93 24.23
N ASP A 267 3.70 -3.10 25.44
CA ASP A 267 2.96 -2.82 26.66
C ASP A 267 2.97 -1.32 27.03
N SER A 268 2.65 -0.45 26.06
CA SER A 268 2.77 1.02 26.19
C SER A 268 1.42 1.72 26.09
N GLU A 269 1.32 2.93 26.64
CA GLU A 269 0.14 3.80 26.47
C GLU A 269 -0.06 4.15 24.99
N VAL A 270 1.05 4.35 24.28
CA VAL A 270 1.03 4.69 22.86
C VAL A 270 0.47 3.54 22.02
N ALA A 271 0.66 2.27 22.38
CA ALA A 271 -0.01 1.15 21.71
C ALA A 271 -1.55 1.19 21.85
N GLY A 272 -2.08 1.90 22.85
CA GLY A 272 -3.52 2.12 23.02
C GLY A 272 -4.29 0.80 23.16
N PRO A 273 -5.41 0.64 22.44
CA PRO A 273 -6.19 -0.60 22.46
C PRO A 273 -5.43 -1.86 22.02
N PHE A 274 -4.33 -1.71 21.28
CA PHE A 274 -3.53 -2.85 20.81
C PHE A 274 -2.54 -3.37 21.86
N ARG A 275 -2.43 -2.71 23.03
CA ARG A 275 -1.46 -3.01 24.08
C ARG A 275 -1.45 -4.50 24.45
N ARG A 276 -0.25 -5.13 24.39
CA ARG A 276 0.00 -6.56 24.64
C ARG A 276 -0.68 -7.54 23.69
N ILE A 277 -1.36 -7.09 22.63
CA ILE A 277 -1.88 -8.00 21.61
C ILE A 277 -0.68 -8.58 20.85
N SER A 278 -0.67 -9.90 20.71
CA SER A 278 0.33 -10.62 19.90
C SER A 278 -0.35 -11.74 19.17
N GLY A 279 0.29 -12.21 18.09
CA GLY A 279 -0.24 -13.30 17.31
C GLY A 279 0.74 -13.78 16.26
N HIS A 280 0.46 -14.98 15.80
CA HIS A 280 1.09 -15.60 14.64
C HIS A 280 0.07 -15.66 13.52
N ARG A 281 0.51 -15.42 12.28
CA ARG A 281 -0.32 -15.50 11.08
C ARG A 281 0.48 -16.07 9.92
N GLU A 282 -0.19 -16.94 9.18
CA GLU A 282 0.33 -17.44 7.92
C GLU A 282 -0.35 -16.67 6.77
N LEU A 283 0.47 -16.04 5.95
CA LEU A 283 0.04 -15.17 4.86
C LEU A 283 0.22 -15.88 3.52
N GLN A 284 -0.74 -15.67 2.63
CA GLN A 284 -0.72 -16.09 1.25
C GLN A 284 -0.60 -14.89 0.32
N ARG A 285 0.22 -15.02 -0.73
CA ARG A 285 0.39 -13.99 -1.77
C ARG A 285 -0.83 -13.92 -2.67
N ILE A 286 -1.34 -12.71 -2.93
CA ILE A 286 -2.34 -12.49 -3.97
C ILE A 286 -1.66 -12.63 -5.34
N GLY A 287 -2.29 -13.39 -6.24
CA GLY A 287 -1.73 -13.66 -7.58
C GLY A 287 -0.69 -14.78 -7.63
N GLY A 288 -0.36 -15.43 -6.50
CA GLY A 288 0.56 -16.56 -6.45
C GLY A 288 2.02 -16.19 -6.76
N CYS A 289 2.84 -17.19 -7.08
CA CYS A 289 4.21 -16.96 -7.54
C CYS A 289 4.24 -16.60 -9.03
N ALA A 290 5.25 -15.83 -9.45
CA ALA A 290 5.61 -15.80 -10.85
C ALA A 290 6.31 -17.13 -11.18
N ASP A 291 5.84 -17.83 -12.22
CA ASP A 291 6.49 -19.04 -12.77
C ASP A 291 7.85 -18.71 -13.44
#